data_AF-A0A843CTD3-F1
#
_entry.id   AF-A0A843CTD3-F1
#
_cell.length_a   1.000
_cell.length_b   1.000
_cell.length_c   1.000
_cell.angle_alpha   90.00
_cell.angle_beta   90.00
_cell.angle_gamma   90.00
#
_symmetry.space_group_name_H-M   'P 1'
#
loop_
_entity.id
_entity.type
_entity.pdbx_description
1 polymer ?
#
loop_
_entity_poly.entity_id
_entity_poly.type
_entity_poly.pdbx_seq_one_letter_code
_entity_poly.pdbx_strand_id
1 'polypeptide(L)'
;GVVDWIRPADDRAMQAFADKLCHDNIEIAGKPASRSSNKAYSGDTSGVILRTVRRRPCTLDDIVKITGLHSNEVNKYLSVLVAEGKITEARGERGVFYRSAE
;
A
#
# COMPACT_ATOMS: atom_id res chain seq x y z
N GLY A 1 18.81 8.35 11.93
CA GLY A 1 18.55 7.36 10.87
C GLY A 1 18.61 5.97 11.48
N VAL A 2 18.24 4.93 10.74
CA VAL A 2 18.34 3.53 11.23
C VAL A 2 19.81 3.08 11.33
N VAL A 3 20.73 3.75 10.62
CA VAL A 3 22.20 3.53 10.66
C VAL A 3 22.95 4.85 10.41
N ASP A 4 24.18 4.96 10.91
CA ASP A 4 24.96 6.22 11.00
C ASP A 4 25.53 6.76 9.69
N TRP A 5 25.65 5.90 8.67
CA TRP A 5 26.21 6.25 7.37
C TRP A 5 25.17 6.78 6.38
N ILE A 6 23.88 6.78 6.75
CA ILE A 6 22.79 7.31 5.94
C ILE A 6 22.43 8.71 6.44
N ARG A 7 22.58 9.71 5.57
CA ARG A 7 22.22 11.10 5.85
C ARG A 7 20.98 11.49 5.04
N PRO A 8 20.03 12.24 5.62
CA PRO A 8 18.91 12.78 4.86
C PRO A 8 19.43 13.77 3.80
N ALA A 9 18.81 13.79 2.63
CA ALA A 9 19.01 14.85 1.66
C ALA A 9 18.46 16.16 2.21
N ASP A 10 19.13 17.27 1.93
CA ASP A 10 18.61 18.61 2.20
C ASP A 10 17.67 19.08 1.08
N ASP A 11 16.90 20.13 1.35
CA ASP A 11 15.89 20.64 0.43
C ASP A 11 16.50 21.08 -0.91
N ARG A 12 17.74 21.60 -0.87
CA ARG A 12 18.46 22.04 -2.08
C ARG A 12 18.84 20.85 -2.97
N ALA A 13 19.33 19.77 -2.37
CA ALA A 13 19.66 18.54 -3.08
C ALA A 13 18.39 17.91 -3.68
N MET A 14 17.29 17.88 -2.92
CA MET A 14 16.00 17.39 -3.41
C MET A 14 15.49 18.19 -4.62
N GLN A 15 15.57 19.53 -4.57
CA GLN A 15 15.18 20.38 -5.69
C GLN A 15 16.07 20.15 -6.91
N ALA A 16 17.38 20.04 -6.73
CA ALA A 16 18.31 19.77 -7.83
C ALA A 16 18.05 18.42 -8.52
N PHE A 17 17.49 17.43 -7.81
CA PHE A 17 17.05 16.17 -8.42
C PHE A 17 15.71 16.31 -9.13
N ALA A 18 14.74 17.02 -8.54
CA ALA A 18 13.46 17.30 -9.16
C ALA A 18 13.64 18.00 -10.53
N ASP A 19 14.49 19.02 -10.57
CA ASP A 19 14.78 19.78 -11.79
C ASP A 19 15.42 18.91 -12.89
N LYS A 20 16.26 17.93 -12.50
CA LYS A 20 16.93 17.01 -13.44
C LYS A 20 16.01 15.97 -14.07
N LEU A 21 14.89 15.66 -13.43
CA LEU A 21 13.96 14.64 -13.90
C LEU A 21 13.05 15.16 -15.02
N CYS A 22 13.09 16.48 -15.32
CA CYS A 22 12.46 17.11 -16.49
C CYS A 22 11.00 16.68 -16.73
N HIS A 23 10.19 16.65 -15.66
CA HIS A 23 8.79 16.24 -15.73
C HIS A 23 7.91 17.23 -14.98
N ASP A 24 6.81 17.65 -15.62
CA ASP A 24 5.97 18.76 -15.13
C ASP A 24 5.19 18.44 -13.85
N ASN A 25 5.08 17.15 -13.51
CA ASN A 25 4.31 16.67 -12.36
C ASN A 25 5.22 16.10 -11.25
N ILE A 26 6.28 16.81 -10.90
CA ILE A 26 7.17 16.43 -9.79
C ILE A 26 6.85 17.30 -8.57
N GLU A 27 6.60 16.65 -7.44
CA GLU A 27 6.43 17.29 -6.15
C GLU A 27 7.44 16.69 -5.16
N ILE A 28 8.08 17.55 -4.35
CA ILE A 28 8.90 17.10 -3.22
C ILE A 28 7.95 16.82 -2.05
N ALA A 29 7.57 15.56 -1.88
CA ALA A 29 6.77 15.14 -0.74
C ALA A 29 7.56 15.37 0.56
N GLY A 30 7.05 16.26 1.42
CA GLY A 30 7.68 16.63 2.69
C GLY A 30 7.73 15.50 3.72
N LYS A 31 8.30 15.79 4.90
CA LYS A 31 8.31 14.81 6.01
C LYS A 31 6.87 14.38 6.32
N PRO A 32 6.57 13.07 6.33
CA PRO A 32 5.27 12.62 6.78
C PRO A 32 5.05 13.12 8.21
N ALA A 33 3.90 13.75 8.45
CA ALA A 33 3.50 14.17 9.80
C ALA A 33 3.72 13.00 10.76
N SER A 34 4.29 13.28 11.93
CA SER A 34 4.61 12.27 12.94
C SER A 34 3.43 11.30 13.12
N ARG A 35 3.72 10.00 13.09
CA ARG A 35 2.77 8.90 13.30
C ARG A 35 2.08 9.04 14.67
N SER A 36 1.03 9.84 14.73
CA SER A 36 0.09 9.90 15.83
C SER A 36 -1.30 9.77 15.23
N SER A 37 -1.83 8.55 15.29
CA SER A 37 -3.10 8.10 14.72
C SER A 37 -3.15 8.17 13.19
N ASN A 38 -3.02 7.01 12.56
CA ASN A 38 -3.22 6.81 11.13
C ASN A 38 -4.73 6.95 10.80
N LYS A 39 -5.30 8.16 10.94
CA LYS A 39 -6.69 8.44 10.53
C LYS A 39 -6.89 8.40 9.01
N ALA A 40 -5.81 8.35 8.23
CA ALA A 40 -5.87 8.08 6.79
C ALA A 40 -6.23 6.62 6.45
N TYR A 41 -6.14 5.69 7.42
CA TYR A 41 -6.46 4.29 7.20
C TYR A 41 -7.95 3.95 7.33
N SER A 42 -8.80 4.84 7.86
CA SER A 42 -10.21 4.52 8.13
C SER A 42 -11.18 4.86 6.99
N GLY A 43 -10.72 5.43 5.88
CA GLY A 43 -11.61 5.85 4.78
C GLY A 43 -11.80 4.83 3.65
N ASP A 44 -10.73 4.15 3.23
CA ASP A 44 -10.73 3.32 2.01
C ASP A 44 -9.82 2.08 2.13
N THR A 45 -9.96 1.33 3.23
CA THR A 45 -9.26 0.04 3.41
C THR A 45 -9.52 -0.92 2.24
N SER A 46 -10.76 -0.94 1.75
CA SER A 46 -11.16 -1.74 0.59
C SER A 46 -10.38 -1.34 -0.66
N GLY A 47 -10.20 -0.05 -0.94
CA GLY A 47 -9.39 0.41 -2.07
C GLY A 47 -7.90 0.14 -1.90
N VAL A 48 -7.35 0.17 -0.68
CA VAL A 48 -5.97 -0.26 -0.42
C VAL A 48 -5.80 -1.75 -0.76
N ILE A 49 -6.71 -2.60 -0.28
CA ILE A 49 -6.69 -4.04 -0.57
C ILE A 49 -6.81 -4.27 -2.07
N LEU A 50 -7.77 -3.62 -2.73
CA LEU A 50 -8.00 -3.77 -4.17
C LEU A 50 -6.79 -3.32 -5.00
N ARG A 51 -6.17 -2.17 -4.71
CA ARG A 51 -4.96 -1.70 -5.39
C ARG A 51 -3.78 -2.65 -5.18
N THR A 52 -3.68 -3.23 -3.99
CA THR A 52 -2.63 -4.20 -3.64
C THR A 52 -2.79 -5.48 -4.46
N VAL A 53 -4.00 -6.05 -4.44
CA VAL A 53 -4.36 -7.29 -5.13
C VAL A 53 -4.31 -7.15 -6.66
N ARG A 54 -4.61 -5.96 -7.20
CA ARG A 54 -4.45 -5.64 -8.63
C ARG A 54 -3.00 -5.65 -9.10
N ARG A 55 -2.06 -5.21 -8.26
CA ARG A 55 -0.63 -5.16 -8.63
C ARG A 55 0.05 -6.51 -8.54
N ARG A 56 -0.38 -7.35 -7.59
CA ARG A 56 0.09 -8.74 -7.43
C ARG A 56 -0.95 -9.56 -6.66
N PRO A 57 -1.19 -10.84 -7.03
CA PRO A 57 -1.98 -11.74 -6.20
C PRO A 57 -1.40 -11.85 -4.79
N CYS A 58 -2.23 -11.69 -3.76
CA CYS A 58 -1.80 -11.70 -2.35
C CYS A 58 -2.63 -12.68 -1.53
N THR A 59 -2.02 -13.31 -0.52
CA THR A 59 -2.76 -14.13 0.46
C THR A 59 -3.38 -13.26 1.56
N LEU A 60 -4.29 -13.82 2.35
CA LEU A 60 -4.83 -13.17 3.55
C LEU A 60 -3.71 -12.66 4.47
N ASP A 61 -2.71 -13.50 4.73
CA ASP A 61 -1.56 -13.16 5.58
C ASP A 61 -0.74 -11.99 5.03
N ASP A 62 -0.58 -11.91 3.71
CA ASP A 62 0.11 -10.79 3.07
C ASP A 62 -0.68 -9.49 3.26
N ILE A 63 -2.01 -9.55 3.13
CA ILE A 63 -2.89 -8.38 3.28
C ILE A 63 -2.93 -7.91 4.74
N VAL A 64 -2.98 -8.82 5.71
CA VAL A 64 -2.85 -8.52 7.14
C VAL A 64 -1.53 -7.78 7.42
N LYS A 65 -0.40 -8.27 6.88
CA LYS A 65 0.91 -7.61 7.05
C LYS A 65 0.99 -6.23 6.42
N ILE A 66 0.34 -6.02 5.26
CA ILE A 66 0.35 -4.73 4.54
C ILE A 66 -0.57 -3.71 5.20
N THR A 67 -1.75 -4.13 5.61
CA THR A 67 -2.77 -3.24 6.18
C THR A 67 -2.57 -3.01 7.68
N GLY A 68 -1.91 -3.93 8.38
CA GLY A 68 -1.79 -3.93 9.84
C GLY A 68 -3.10 -4.25 10.56
N LEU A 69 -4.13 -4.67 9.82
CA LEU A 69 -5.44 -5.01 10.38
C LEU A 69 -5.49 -6.47 10.82
N HIS A 70 -6.38 -6.77 11.76
CA HIS A 70 -6.60 -8.14 12.19
C HIS A 70 -7.21 -8.99 11.05
N SER A 71 -6.90 -10.28 11.01
CA SER A 71 -7.36 -11.20 9.95
C SER A 71 -8.89 -11.19 9.77
N ASN A 72 -9.64 -11.12 10.86
CA ASN A 72 -11.11 -11.02 10.84
C ASN A 72 -11.62 -9.74 10.15
N GLU A 73 -10.92 -8.62 10.28
CA GLU A 73 -11.29 -7.38 9.60
C GLU A 73 -10.98 -7.47 8.11
N VAL A 74 -9.79 -7.97 7.76
CA VAL A 74 -9.40 -8.20 6.37
C VAL A 74 -10.37 -9.15 5.67
N ASN A 75 -10.79 -10.24 6.33
CA ASN A 75 -11.79 -11.17 5.81
C ASN A 75 -13.12 -10.49 5.50
N LYS A 76 -13.59 -9.54 6.32
CA LYS A 76 -14.83 -8.80 6.02
C LYS A 76 -14.70 -8.03 4.71
N TYR A 77 -13.57 -7.35 4.50
CA TYR A 77 -13.33 -6.61 3.25
C TYR A 77 -13.18 -7.55 2.04
N LEU A 78 -12.45 -8.65 2.19
CA LEU A 78 -12.28 -9.64 1.12
C LEU A 78 -13.63 -10.25 0.70
N SER A 79 -14.47 -10.65 1.66
CA SER A 79 -15.81 -11.17 1.37
C SER A 79 -16.67 -10.19 0.60
N VAL A 80 -16.64 -8.90 0.95
CA VAL A 80 -17.36 -7.85 0.20
C VAL A 80 -16.78 -7.69 -1.20
N LEU A 81 -15.46 -7.61 -1.36
CA LEU A 81 -14.82 -7.44 -2.68
C LEU A 81 -15.03 -8.64 -3.61
N VAL A 82 -15.09 -9.86 -3.07
CA VAL A 82 -15.45 -11.07 -3.82
C VAL A 82 -16.93 -11.04 -4.22
N ALA A 83 -17.82 -10.68 -3.30
CA ALA A 83 -19.26 -10.57 -3.57
C ALA A 83 -19.58 -9.48 -4.61
N GLU A 84 -18.83 -8.38 -4.61
CA GLU A 84 -18.91 -7.32 -5.62
C GLU A 84 -18.24 -7.70 -6.96
N GLY A 85 -17.60 -8.87 -7.05
CA GLY A 85 -16.92 -9.33 -8.25
C GLY A 85 -15.67 -8.50 -8.61
N LYS A 86 -15.07 -7.80 -7.65
CA LYS A 86 -13.86 -6.99 -7.87
C LYS A 86 -12.57 -7.81 -7.77
N ILE A 87 -12.61 -8.89 -7.00
CA ILE A 87 -11.51 -9.83 -6.82
C ILE A 87 -12.01 -11.27 -6.91
N THR A 88 -11.12 -12.20 -7.24
CA THR A 88 -11.39 -13.63 -7.26
C THR A 88 -10.31 -14.40 -6.49
N GLU A 89 -10.66 -15.59 -6.06
CA GLU A 89 -9.78 -16.50 -5.33
C GLU A 89 -9.09 -17.46 -6.30
N ALA A 90 -7.77 -17.60 -6.13
CA ALA A 90 -6.93 -18.55 -6.86
C ALA A 90 -6.17 -19.40 -5.85
N ARG A 91 -6.26 -20.73 -5.99
CA ARG A 91 -5.50 -21.66 -5.15
C ARG A 91 -4.07 -21.77 -5.68
N GLY A 92 -3.10 -21.64 -4.79
CA GLY A 92 -1.68 -21.89 -5.07
C GLY A 92 -1.03 -22.71 -3.96
N GLU A 93 0.26 -23.01 -4.11
CA GLU A 93 1.01 -23.85 -3.15
C GLU A 93 1.02 -23.28 -1.72
N ARG A 94 1.03 -21.94 -1.59
CA ARG A 94 1.01 -21.24 -0.29
C ARG A 94 -0.38 -20.99 0.29
N GLY A 95 -1.44 -21.48 -0.37
CA GLY A 95 -2.83 -21.31 0.05
C GLY A 95 -3.67 -20.48 -0.93
N VAL A 96 -4.68 -19.80 -0.41
CA VAL A 96 -5.62 -18.99 -1.20
C VAL A 96 -5.03 -17.60 -1.46
N PHE A 97 -4.92 -17.26 -2.74
CA PHE A 97 -4.54 -15.93 -3.21
C PHE A 97 -5.77 -15.20 -3.71
N TYR A 98 -5.82 -13.91 -3.42
CA TYR A 98 -6.77 -12.97 -4.01
C TYR A 98 -6.09 -12.27 -5.17
N ARG A 99 -6.75 -12.24 -6.34
CA ARG A 99 -6.35 -11.48 -7.54
C ARG A 99 -7.52 -10.63 -8.02
N SER A 100 -7.27 -9.60 -8.85
CA SER A 100 -8.37 -8.89 -9.49
C SER A 100 -9.19 -9.84 -10.36
N ALA A 101 -10.52 -9.68 -10.29
CA ALA A 101 -11.41 -10.24 -11.30
C ALA A 101 -11.18 -9.45 -12.59
N GLU A 102 -10.93 -10.17 -13.69
CA GLU A 102 -10.88 -9.61 -15.04
C GLU A 102 -12.30 -9.51 -15.62
#